data_AF-A0A0N8GKX3-F1
#
_entry.id   AF-A0A0N8GKX3-F1
#
_cell.length_a   1.000
_cell.length_b   1.000
_cell.length_c   1.000
_cell.angle_alpha   90.00
_cell.angle_beta   90.00
_cell.angle_gamma   90.00
#
_symmetry.space_group_name_H-M   'P 1'
#
loop_
_entity.id
_entity.type
_entity.pdbx_description
1 polymer ?
#
loop_
_entity_poly.entity_id
_entity_poly.type
_entity_poly.pdbx_seq_one_letter_code
_entity_poly.pdbx_strand_id
1 'polypeptide(L)'
;MRSARIFWFMVSLVIGLAGGLVYGWVVRPLNYTDVSARQLRSDYRTDYVLMTAEVFAKDGDPAKAAEQLSFLGNEPVIRYVQQAIIEGSEMGYARADLDLMGSLAAALQNWMPLQEEGVTP
;
A
#
# COMPACT_ATOMS: atom_id res chain seq x y z
N MET A 1 -10.25 -49.53 -34.41
CA MET A 1 -10.44 -49.75 -32.95
C MET A 1 -9.45 -48.98 -32.04
N ARG A 2 -8.34 -48.39 -32.53
CA ARG A 2 -7.41 -47.57 -31.71
C ARG A 2 -7.92 -46.14 -31.43
N SER A 3 -8.54 -45.49 -32.40
CA SER A 3 -8.94 -44.08 -32.31
C SER A 3 -10.02 -43.81 -31.26
N ALA A 4 -10.94 -44.76 -31.06
CA ALA A 4 -11.96 -44.66 -30.02
C ALA A 4 -11.36 -44.64 -28.60
N ARG A 5 -10.27 -45.40 -28.37
CA ARG A 5 -9.59 -45.42 -27.06
C ARG A 5 -8.90 -44.09 -26.75
N ILE A 6 -8.28 -43.48 -27.77
CA ILE A 6 -7.61 -42.17 -27.64
C ILE A 6 -8.65 -41.06 -27.42
N PHE A 7 -9.79 -41.12 -28.11
CA PHE A 7 -10.89 -40.20 -27.90
C PHE A 7 -11.39 -40.23 -26.46
N TRP A 8 -11.67 -41.42 -25.92
CA TRP A 8 -12.11 -41.57 -24.52
C TRP A 8 -11.06 -41.10 -23.51
N PHE A 9 -9.77 -41.35 -23.79
CA PHE A 9 -8.68 -40.82 -22.96
C PHE A 9 -8.66 -39.29 -22.94
N MET A 10 -8.79 -38.65 -24.10
CA MET A 10 -8.78 -37.19 -24.20
C MET A 10 -9.99 -36.57 -23.49
N VAL A 11 -11.16 -37.19 -23.59
CA VAL A 11 -12.37 -36.78 -22.86
C VAL A 11 -12.14 -36.86 -21.34
N SER A 12 -11.58 -37.96 -20.83
CA SER A 12 -11.28 -38.07 -19.39
C SER A 12 -10.27 -37.04 -18.89
N LEU A 13 -9.28 -36.68 -19.72
CA LEU A 13 -8.28 -35.67 -19.39
C LEU A 13 -8.90 -34.28 -19.30
N VAL A 14 -9.74 -33.91 -20.27
CA VAL A 14 -10.45 -32.62 -20.28
C VAL A 14 -11.39 -32.51 -19.08
N ILE A 15 -12.11 -33.59 -18.74
CA ILE A 15 -12.98 -33.61 -17.56
C ILE A 15 -12.16 -33.44 -16.28
N GLY A 16 -11.02 -34.11 -16.15
CA GLY A 16 -10.13 -33.97 -14.99
C GLY A 16 -9.57 -32.55 -14.86
N LEU A 17 -9.14 -31.94 -15.96
CA LEU A 17 -8.63 -30.56 -15.97
C LEU A 17 -9.72 -29.54 -15.66
N ALA A 18 -10.90 -29.67 -16.27
CA ALA A 18 -12.03 -28.81 -16.00
C ALA A 18 -12.48 -28.92 -14.53
N GLY A 19 -12.57 -30.14 -14.00
CA GLY A 19 -12.90 -30.39 -12.60
C GLY A 19 -11.86 -29.80 -11.64
N GLY A 20 -10.57 -29.99 -11.91
CA GLY A 20 -9.49 -29.43 -11.11
C GLY A 20 -9.47 -27.90 -11.11
N LEU A 21 -9.74 -27.27 -12.25
CA LEU A 21 -9.80 -25.81 -12.38
C LEU A 21 -11.01 -25.22 -11.64
N VAL A 22 -12.20 -25.81 -11.82
CA VAL A 22 -13.42 -25.40 -11.11
C VAL A 22 -13.23 -25.56 -9.61
N TYR A 23 -12.67 -26.69 -9.16
CA TYR A 23 -12.39 -26.93 -7.74
C TYR A 23 -11.37 -25.93 -7.19
N GLY A 24 -10.27 -25.70 -7.91
CA GLY A 24 -9.24 -24.73 -7.52
C GLY A 24 -9.78 -23.31 -7.41
N TRP A 25 -10.68 -22.91 -8.32
CA TRP A 25 -11.22 -21.54 -8.37
C TRP A 25 -12.37 -21.29 -7.38
N VAL A 26 -13.26 -22.26 -7.18
CA VAL A 26 -14.47 -22.10 -6.34
C VAL A 26 -14.20 -22.43 -4.87
N VAL A 27 -13.35 -23.42 -4.57
CA VAL A 27 -13.10 -23.88 -3.19
C VAL A 27 -11.98 -23.08 -2.52
N ARG A 28 -10.99 -22.62 -3.28
CA ARG A 28 -9.95 -21.69 -2.80
C ARG A 28 -9.84 -20.50 -3.75
N PRO A 29 -10.79 -19.56 -3.73
CA PRO A 29 -10.55 -18.27 -4.37
C PRO A 29 -9.22 -17.74 -3.84
N LEU A 30 -8.33 -17.34 -4.74
CA LEU A 30 -7.11 -16.63 -4.40
C LEU A 30 -7.53 -15.25 -3.88
N ASN A 31 -7.92 -15.22 -2.62
CA ASN A 31 -8.19 -14.00 -1.88
C ASN A 31 -6.84 -13.32 -1.67
N TYR A 32 -6.43 -12.47 -2.62
CA TYR A 32 -5.39 -11.46 -2.42
C TYR A 32 -5.91 -10.36 -1.48
N THR A 33 -6.49 -10.72 -0.33
CA THR A 33 -7.12 -9.79 0.61
C THR A 33 -6.36 -9.64 1.92
N ASP A 34 -5.21 -10.31 2.08
CA ASP A 34 -4.30 -10.11 3.21
C ASP A 34 -3.05 -9.33 2.81
N VAL A 35 -3.16 -8.33 1.94
CA VAL A 35 -2.13 -7.29 1.86
C VAL A 35 -2.42 -6.29 2.97
N SER A 36 -2.04 -6.65 4.18
CA SER A 36 -1.90 -5.69 5.27
C SER A 36 -1.18 -4.45 4.75
N ALA A 37 -1.61 -3.23 5.09
CA ALA A 37 -0.89 -2.00 4.73
C ALA A 37 0.61 -2.03 5.16
N ARG A 38 0.96 -2.92 6.09
CA ARG A 38 2.33 -3.25 6.52
C ARG A 38 3.18 -3.97 5.46
N GLN A 39 2.55 -4.67 4.50
CA GLN A 39 3.18 -5.35 3.36
C GLN A 39 3.15 -4.51 2.07
N LEU A 40 2.63 -3.29 2.12
CA LEU A 40 2.78 -2.36 1.01
C LEU A 40 4.29 -2.17 0.78
N ARG A 41 4.75 -2.56 -0.42
CA ARG A 41 6.14 -2.39 -0.87
C ARG A 41 6.53 -0.95 -0.59
N SER A 42 7.73 -0.68 -0.07
CA SER A 42 8.03 0.63 0.51
C SER A 42 7.88 1.77 -0.54
N ASP A 43 8.09 1.44 -1.82
CA ASP A 43 7.75 2.25 -2.99
C ASP A 43 6.32 2.86 -2.92
N TYR A 44 5.29 2.05 -2.62
CA TYR A 44 3.90 2.54 -2.53
C TYR A 44 3.61 3.37 -1.27
N ARG A 45 4.36 3.15 -0.18
CA ARG A 45 4.24 3.98 1.03
C ARG A 45 4.82 5.36 0.76
N THR A 46 5.93 5.40 0.04
CA THR A 46 6.56 6.63 -0.41
C THR A 46 5.64 7.42 -1.35
N ASP A 47 4.98 6.76 -2.30
CA ASP A 47 3.98 7.41 -3.16
C ASP A 47 2.77 7.94 -2.36
N TYR A 48 2.27 7.18 -1.39
CA TYR A 48 1.16 7.63 -0.56
C TYR A 48 1.53 8.87 0.28
N VAL A 49 2.73 8.87 0.86
CA VAL A 49 3.25 10.03 1.59
C VAL A 49 3.36 11.25 0.67
N LEU A 50 3.85 11.07 -0.56
CA LEU A 50 3.94 12.15 -1.54
C LEU A 50 2.55 12.70 -1.87
N MET A 51 1.56 11.84 -2.13
CA MET A 51 0.18 12.28 -2.36
C MET A 51 -0.38 13.08 -1.17
N THR A 52 -0.14 12.62 0.07
CA THR A 52 -0.54 13.37 1.26
C THR A 52 0.20 14.70 1.37
N ALA A 53 1.48 14.76 1.00
CA ALA A 53 2.26 16.00 0.97
C ALA A 53 1.74 17.00 -0.06
N GLU A 54 1.31 16.54 -1.23
CA GLU A 54 0.68 17.38 -2.25
C GLU A 54 -0.67 17.95 -1.80
N VAL A 55 -1.48 17.14 -1.12
CA VAL A 55 -2.75 17.59 -0.52
C VAL A 55 -2.48 18.60 0.60
N PHE A 56 -1.53 18.30 1.48
CA PHE A 56 -1.10 19.22 2.54
C PHE A 56 -0.59 20.55 1.98
N ALA A 57 0.18 20.54 0.89
CA ALA A 57 0.66 21.78 0.28
C ALA A 57 -0.46 22.69 -0.26
N LYS A 58 -1.64 22.13 -0.54
CA LYS A 58 -2.84 22.88 -0.94
C LYS A 58 -3.66 23.33 0.26
N ASP A 59 -3.88 22.44 1.22
CA ASP A 59 -4.81 22.66 2.32
C ASP A 59 -4.15 23.30 3.56
N GLY A 60 -2.84 23.12 3.74
CA GLY A 60 -2.05 23.64 4.86
C GLY A 60 -2.37 23.03 6.23
N ASP A 61 -3.13 21.93 6.27
CA ASP A 61 -3.65 21.35 7.52
C ASP A 61 -2.84 20.12 7.95
N PRO A 62 -1.93 20.26 8.95
CA PRO A 62 -1.11 19.14 9.41
C PRO A 62 -1.91 18.07 10.16
N ALA A 63 -3.07 18.41 10.73
CA ALA A 63 -3.90 17.45 11.44
C ALA A 63 -4.57 16.47 10.46
N LYS A 64 -5.11 16.98 9.35
CA LYS A 64 -5.63 16.13 8.27
C LYS A 64 -4.56 15.26 7.64
N ALA A 65 -3.36 15.81 7.44
CA ALA A 65 -2.25 15.04 6.90
C ALA A 65 -1.83 13.91 7.86
N ALA A 66 -1.78 14.18 9.16
CA ALA A 66 -1.51 13.15 10.18
C ALA A 66 -2.59 12.07 10.22
N GLU A 67 -3.87 12.44 10.12
CA GLU A 67 -4.98 11.48 10.04
C GLU A 67 -4.83 10.55 8.83
N GLN A 68 -4.52 11.09 7.65
CA GLN A 68 -4.28 10.27 6.45
C GLN A 68 -3.10 9.33 6.64
N LEU A 69 -1.97 9.83 7.14
CA LEU A 69 -0.77 9.03 7.36
C LEU A 69 -0.93 7.96 8.45
N SER A 70 -1.89 8.11 9.36
CA SER A 70 -2.21 7.08 10.36
C SER A 70 -2.71 5.77 9.73
N PHE A 71 -3.19 5.82 8.49
CA PHE A 71 -3.57 4.62 7.73
C PHE A 71 -2.38 3.67 7.45
N LEU A 72 -1.15 4.20 7.43
CA LEU A 72 0.05 3.42 7.14
C LEU A 72 0.44 2.45 8.27
N GLY A 73 -0.06 2.68 9.49
CA GLY A 73 0.19 1.80 10.63
C GLY A 73 0.25 2.55 11.95
N ASN A 74 0.88 1.92 12.95
CA ASN A 74 0.88 2.40 14.33
C ASN A 74 2.15 3.15 14.72
N GLU A 75 3.12 3.25 13.83
CA GLU A 75 4.31 4.07 14.03
C GLU A 75 3.96 5.58 13.99
N PRO A 76 4.75 6.43 14.67
CA PRO A 76 4.56 7.88 14.60
C PRO A 76 4.58 8.36 13.16
N VAL A 77 3.56 9.15 12.75
CA VAL A 77 3.35 9.53 11.34
C VAL A 77 4.56 10.21 10.70
N ILE A 78 5.33 10.97 11.49
CA ILE A 78 6.57 11.61 11.06
C ILE A 78 7.62 10.62 10.55
N ARG A 79 7.64 9.38 11.09
CA ARG A 79 8.60 8.33 10.68
C ARG A 79 8.32 7.87 9.26
N TYR A 80 7.05 7.79 8.86
CA TYR A 80 6.70 7.46 7.48
C TYR A 80 7.18 8.55 6.52
N VAL A 81 7.03 9.82 6.89
CA VAL A 81 7.46 10.93 6.03
C VAL A 81 8.98 10.97 5.89
N GLN A 82 9.71 10.80 6.99
CA GLN A 82 11.18 10.74 6.95
C GLN A 82 11.69 9.57 6.11
N GLN A 83 11.08 8.41 6.26
CA GLN A 83 11.43 7.22 5.48
C GLN A 83 11.14 7.44 3.98
N ALA A 84 9.98 8.01 3.65
CA ALA A 84 9.61 8.33 2.27
C ALA A 84 10.56 9.34 1.60
N ILE A 85 11.11 10.31 2.34
CA ILE A 85 12.10 11.24 1.80
C ILE A 85 13.40 10.51 1.44
N ILE A 86 13.87 9.59 2.28
CA ILE A 86 15.07 8.79 2.05
C ILE A 86 14.84 7.88 0.83
N GLU A 87 13.76 7.11 0.83
CA GLU A 87 13.43 6.18 -0.25
C GLU A 87 13.15 6.90 -1.57
N GLY A 88 12.39 8.01 -1.54
CA GLY A 88 12.13 8.84 -2.71
C GLY A 88 13.42 9.41 -3.31
N SER A 89 14.39 9.78 -2.47
CA SER A 89 15.71 10.20 -2.94
C SER A 89 16.49 9.06 -3.59
N GLU A 90 16.43 7.85 -3.04
CA GLU A 90 17.07 6.66 -3.64
C GLU A 90 16.42 6.23 -4.95
N MET A 91 15.11 6.41 -5.07
CA MET A 91 14.33 6.15 -6.29
C MET A 91 14.43 7.26 -7.35
N GLY A 92 15.05 8.40 -7.03
CA GLY A 92 15.28 9.50 -7.97
C GLY A 92 14.09 10.42 -8.19
N TYR A 93 13.28 10.67 -7.15
CA TYR A 93 12.13 11.58 -7.21
C TYR A 93 12.57 13.00 -7.55
N ALA A 94 11.66 13.77 -8.15
CA ALA A 94 11.97 15.16 -8.47
C ALA A 94 12.23 15.96 -7.19
N ARG A 95 13.11 16.95 -7.26
CA ARG A 95 13.45 17.78 -6.10
C ARG A 95 12.23 18.49 -5.51
N ALA A 96 11.30 18.91 -6.36
CA ALA A 96 10.04 19.52 -5.94
C ALA A 96 9.21 18.57 -5.06
N ASP A 97 9.17 17.27 -5.38
CA ASP A 97 8.43 16.26 -4.63
C ASP A 97 9.06 16.00 -3.27
N LEU A 98 10.40 15.96 -3.22
CA LEU A 98 11.15 15.87 -1.95
C LEU A 98 10.93 17.11 -1.08
N ASP A 99 10.88 18.30 -1.69
CA ASP A 99 10.61 19.56 -0.99
C ASP A 99 9.19 19.58 -0.41
N LEU A 100 8.19 19.05 -1.13
CA LEU A 100 6.82 18.88 -0.63
C LEU A 100 6.79 17.98 0.61
N MET A 101 7.41 16.79 0.53
CA MET A 101 7.48 15.88 1.67
C MET A 101 8.26 16.49 2.85
N GLY A 102 9.32 17.27 2.58
CA GLY A 102 10.07 18.01 3.59
C GLY A 102 9.22 19.08 4.29
N SER A 103 8.39 19.81 3.55
CA SER A 103 7.46 20.79 4.12
C SER A 103 6.41 20.13 5.02
N LEU A 104 5.90 18.96 4.62
CA LEU A 104 4.98 18.15 5.43
C LEU A 104 5.67 17.68 6.72
N ALA A 105 6.91 17.19 6.63
CA ALA A 105 7.67 16.74 7.80
C ALA A 105 7.88 17.87 8.82
N ALA A 106 8.26 19.06 8.36
CA ALA A 106 8.44 20.22 9.22
C ALA A 106 7.13 20.65 9.91
N ALA A 107 6.01 20.63 9.18
CA ALA A 107 4.70 20.97 9.73
C ALA A 107 4.25 19.96 10.80
N LEU A 108 4.41 18.66 10.53
CA LEU A 108 4.09 17.60 11.49
C LEU A 108 4.97 17.67 12.74
N GLN A 109 6.27 17.94 12.60
CA GLN A 109 7.19 18.06 13.73
C GLN A 109 6.82 19.21 14.67
N ASN A 110 6.30 20.31 14.13
CA ASN A 110 5.81 21.44 14.93
C ASN A 110 4.43 21.17 15.56
N TRP A 111 3.58 20.41 14.87
CA TRP A 111 2.20 20.16 15.30
C TRP A 111 2.07 19.01 16.31
N MET A 112 2.88 17.94 16.22
CA MET A 112 2.77 16.76 17.09
C MET A 112 2.94 17.07 18.59
N PRO A 113 3.91 17.90 19.04
CA PRO A 113 4.03 18.26 20.45
C PRO A 113 2.78 18.97 21.00
N LEU A 114 2.08 19.74 20.16
CA LEU A 114 0.85 20.47 20.54
C LEU A 114 -0.34 19.51 20.80
N GLN A 115 -0.33 18.32 20.21
CA GLN A 115 -1.30 17.28 20.53
C GLN A 115 -1.04 16.65 21.91
N GLU A 116 0.21 16.41 22.27
CA GLU A 116 0.54 15.79 23.56
C GLU A 116 0.25 16.73 24.74
N GLU A 117 0.40 18.05 24.56
CA GLU A 117 0.04 19.05 25.57
C GLU A 117 -1.48 19.20 25.76
N GLY A 118 -2.28 19.00 24.71
CA GLY A 118 -3.75 19.07 24.76
C GLY A 118 -4.44 17.86 25.40
N VAL A 119 -3.68 16.81 25.75
CA VAL A 119 -4.16 15.56 26.40
C VAL A 119 -3.67 15.52 27.85
N THR A 120 -3.87 16.61 28.60
CA THR A 120 -3.75 16.59 30.07
C THR A 120 -5.09 16.99 30.71
N PRO A 121 -5.66 16.17 31.62
CA PRO A 121 -6.90 16.49 32.34
C PRO A 121 -6.72 17.58 33.40
#